data_AF-A0A1G9UUW9-F1
#
_entry.id   AF-A0A1G9UUW9-F1
#
_cell.length_a   1.000
_cell.length_b   1.000
_cell.length_c   1.000
_cell.angle_alpha   90.00
_cell.angle_beta   90.00
_cell.angle_gamma   90.00
#
_symmetry.space_group_name_H-M   'P 1'
#
loop_
_entity.id
_entity.type
_entity.pdbx_description
1 polymer ?
#
loop_
_entity_poly.entity_id
_entity_poly.type
_entity_poly.pdbx_seq_one_letter_code
_entity_poly.pdbx_strand_id
1 'polypeptide(L)'
;MVERTVLTPALVRDAEAPAEGELWIADLKIRRFGLRVWRTPQGNTSKAYCIRTKDADGKSIRRSFTFRMGYSKWRTERDPFLLRREERTKLPQIEDFLGFARAWAREEIRGIRGETTIADEERAQAEFRARRRDELANSSLERVVALELNGMRRAGLDTAQVDRADSLFYRHVPRALQTEKMCDLNLDAIEQFLNTPALPPASADILRGLLGRSIELANTLGNVTKVWRRQIQNLRIDRPTLEVEREIDSWKSRDVENFLWAISECDAPWAPKYALRLFFELSSCPLSRLLAARWDQIIYYEWKDHRTSRAASVELRWSDQPTAAERISVRAAEWLMKAHALRNQSLISSDFIWPSSRSHSIGHIHSVASVWRRIISATNLPEVTPVKFRAALQRNPFRDLAQVHNPERWWMPEL
;
A
#
# COMPACT_ATOMS: atom_id res chain seq x y z
N MET A 1 -23.66 -58.01 19.33
CA MET A 1 -23.67 -56.89 20.30
C MET A 1 -22.75 -55.78 19.78
N VAL A 2 -23.09 -54.50 19.96
CA VAL A 2 -22.23 -53.38 19.50
C VAL A 2 -21.44 -52.86 20.69
N GLU A 3 -20.12 -53.01 20.64
CA GLU A 3 -19.22 -52.38 21.61
C GLU A 3 -19.06 -50.90 21.26
N ARG A 4 -19.00 -50.02 22.27
CA ARG A 4 -18.85 -48.58 22.08
C ARG A 4 -17.70 -48.07 22.93
N THR A 5 -16.71 -47.47 22.30
CA THR A 5 -15.53 -46.94 22.98
C THR A 5 -14.91 -45.79 22.19
N VAL A 6 -13.98 -45.05 22.79
CA VAL A 6 -13.16 -44.09 22.05
C VAL A 6 -12.06 -44.86 21.35
N LEU A 7 -12.11 -44.95 20.01
CA LEU A 7 -11.04 -45.63 19.27
C LEU A 7 -9.70 -44.90 19.47
N THR A 8 -8.67 -45.64 19.83
CA THR A 8 -7.26 -45.20 19.93
C THR A 8 -6.38 -46.11 19.06
N PRO A 9 -5.19 -45.67 18.63
CA PRO A 9 -4.29 -46.52 17.85
C PRO A 9 -3.95 -47.84 18.55
N ALA A 10 -3.71 -47.80 19.87
CA ALA A 10 -3.46 -49.00 20.68
C ALA A 10 -4.67 -49.96 20.64
N LEU A 11 -5.88 -49.46 20.85
CA LEU A 11 -7.08 -50.29 20.80
C LEU A 11 -7.30 -50.90 19.40
N VAL A 12 -7.05 -50.15 18.34
CA VAL A 12 -7.15 -50.66 16.97
C VAL A 12 -6.14 -51.78 16.73
N ARG A 13 -4.91 -51.62 17.22
CA ARG A 13 -3.85 -52.63 17.14
C ARG A 13 -4.23 -53.91 17.88
N ASP A 14 -4.75 -53.77 19.09
CA ASP A 14 -5.01 -54.89 20.01
C ASP A 14 -6.36 -55.57 19.78
N ALA A 15 -7.28 -54.96 19.02
CA ALA A 15 -8.60 -55.53 18.78
C ALA A 15 -8.52 -56.90 18.06
N GLU A 16 -9.12 -57.93 18.62
CA GLU A 16 -9.11 -59.27 18.03
C GLU A 16 -10.42 -59.59 17.28
N ALA A 17 -10.32 -60.47 16.28
CA ALA A 17 -11.51 -60.97 15.59
C ALA A 17 -12.25 -61.99 16.47
N PRO A 18 -13.59 -61.99 16.46
CA PRO A 18 -14.36 -63.04 17.13
C PRO A 18 -14.10 -64.39 16.46
N ALA A 19 -14.38 -65.48 17.18
CA ALA A 19 -14.23 -66.84 16.65
C ALA A 19 -15.04 -67.04 15.36
N GLU A 20 -16.25 -66.47 15.30
CA GLU A 20 -17.13 -66.46 14.14
C GLU A 20 -17.74 -65.07 13.92
N GLY A 21 -17.99 -64.73 12.64
CA GLY A 21 -18.69 -63.51 12.25
C GLY A 21 -17.85 -62.23 12.29
N GLU A 22 -18.49 -61.11 12.64
CA GLU A 22 -17.88 -59.78 12.65
C GLU A 22 -18.09 -59.10 14.01
N LEU A 23 -17.02 -58.52 14.55
CA LEU A 23 -17.07 -57.59 15.68
C LEU A 23 -17.12 -56.15 15.16
N TRP A 24 -18.01 -55.36 15.75
CA TRP A 24 -18.16 -53.94 15.47
C TRP A 24 -17.94 -53.11 16.73
N ILE A 25 -16.89 -52.30 16.70
CA ILE A 25 -16.51 -51.39 17.78
C ILE A 25 -16.81 -49.97 17.30
N ALA A 26 -17.92 -49.40 17.76
CA ALA A 26 -18.33 -48.04 17.40
C ALA A 26 -17.44 -47.01 18.11
N ASP A 27 -17.02 -45.99 17.36
CA ASP A 27 -16.27 -44.86 17.91
C ASP A 27 -17.24 -43.87 18.58
N LEU A 28 -16.95 -43.50 19.83
CA LEU A 28 -17.71 -42.48 20.54
C LEU A 28 -17.46 -41.07 19.99
N LYS A 29 -16.33 -40.81 19.32
CA LYS A 29 -16.02 -39.48 18.75
C LYS A 29 -16.81 -39.14 17.49
N ILE A 30 -17.27 -40.15 16.74
CA ILE A 30 -18.00 -39.96 15.49
C ILE A 30 -19.15 -40.97 15.45
N ARG A 31 -20.38 -40.48 15.61
CA ARG A 31 -21.59 -41.32 15.51
C ARG A 31 -21.63 -42.00 14.15
N ARG A 32 -21.98 -43.30 14.12
CA ARG A 32 -22.08 -44.15 12.90
C ARG A 32 -20.74 -44.57 12.28
N PHE A 33 -19.61 -44.20 12.88
CA PHE A 33 -18.27 -44.65 12.50
C PHE A 33 -17.75 -45.69 13.53
N GLY A 34 -16.88 -46.58 13.09
CA GLY A 34 -16.28 -47.58 13.97
C GLY A 34 -15.25 -48.46 13.28
N LEU A 35 -14.65 -49.35 14.07
CA LEU A 35 -13.76 -50.40 13.61
C LEU A 35 -14.55 -51.70 13.38
N ARG A 36 -14.41 -52.28 12.20
CA ARG A 36 -14.86 -53.62 11.87
C ARG A 36 -13.67 -54.57 12.00
N VAL A 37 -13.83 -55.63 12.78
CA VAL A 37 -12.83 -56.70 12.94
C VAL A 37 -13.50 -58.03 12.61
N TRP A 38 -12.89 -58.84 11.76
CA TRP A 38 -13.45 -60.13 11.34
C TRP A 38 -12.35 -61.12 10.99
N ARG A 39 -12.71 -62.40 10.95
CA ARG A 39 -11.85 -63.49 10.49
C ARG A 39 -12.19 -63.84 9.04
N THR A 40 -11.19 -63.96 8.17
CA THR A 40 -11.38 -64.42 6.79
C THR A 40 -11.62 -65.93 6.76
N PRO A 41 -12.14 -66.50 5.65
CA PRO A 41 -12.32 -67.95 5.53
C PRO A 41 -11.02 -68.75 5.71
N GLN A 42 -9.86 -68.17 5.44
CA GLN A 42 -8.55 -68.80 5.66
C GLN A 42 -8.06 -68.71 7.13
N GLY A 43 -8.87 -68.18 8.04
CA GLY A 43 -8.52 -68.02 9.45
C GLY A 43 -7.76 -66.74 9.79
N ASN A 44 -7.43 -65.88 8.81
CA ASN A 44 -6.68 -64.65 9.06
C ASN A 44 -7.56 -63.55 9.66
N THR A 45 -7.02 -62.77 10.59
CA THR A 45 -7.71 -61.60 11.14
C THR A 45 -7.60 -60.41 10.18
N SER A 46 -8.71 -59.70 9.95
CA SER A 46 -8.79 -58.51 9.11
C SER A 46 -9.49 -57.37 9.83
N LYS A 47 -9.05 -56.14 9.56
CA LYS A 47 -9.56 -54.91 10.17
C LYS A 47 -9.83 -53.86 9.11
N ALA A 48 -10.89 -53.08 9.30
CA ALA A 48 -11.21 -51.92 8.47
C ALA A 48 -12.01 -50.91 9.28
N TYR A 49 -11.72 -49.62 9.14
CA TYR A 49 -12.67 -48.61 9.61
C TYR A 49 -13.87 -48.59 8.68
N CYS A 50 -15.05 -48.31 9.21
CA CYS A 50 -16.25 -48.34 8.42
C CYS A 50 -17.26 -47.33 8.97
N ILE A 51 -18.21 -46.96 8.11
CA ILE A 51 -19.39 -46.20 8.48
C ILE A 51 -20.62 -47.07 8.26
N ARG A 52 -21.60 -46.94 9.16
CA ARG A 52 -22.91 -47.57 9.09
C ARG A 52 -23.96 -46.49 9.30
N THR A 53 -24.49 -45.96 8.21
CA THR A 53 -25.44 -44.84 8.24
C THR A 53 -26.68 -45.16 7.42
N LYS A 54 -27.69 -44.30 7.51
CA LYS A 54 -28.81 -44.29 6.57
C LYS A 54 -28.65 -43.09 5.65
N ASP A 55 -29.03 -43.23 4.39
CA ASP A 55 -29.15 -42.10 3.47
C ASP A 55 -30.39 -41.26 3.78
N ALA A 56 -30.61 -40.21 2.97
CA ALA A 56 -31.75 -39.31 3.09
C ALA A 56 -33.11 -40.06 2.99
N ASP A 57 -33.16 -41.15 2.22
CA ASP A 57 -34.36 -41.98 2.03
C ASP A 57 -34.51 -43.06 3.11
N GLY A 58 -33.60 -43.11 4.09
CA GLY A 58 -33.62 -44.05 5.20
C GLY A 58 -33.04 -45.44 4.89
N LYS A 59 -32.51 -45.67 3.69
CA LYS A 59 -31.84 -46.92 3.29
C LYS A 59 -30.49 -47.03 3.98
N SER A 60 -30.23 -48.21 4.54
CA SER A 60 -28.99 -48.48 5.27
C SER A 60 -27.80 -48.61 4.30
N ILE A 61 -26.78 -47.79 4.51
CA ILE A 61 -25.53 -47.76 3.74
C ILE A 61 -24.35 -48.12 4.66
N ARG A 62 -23.50 -49.00 4.14
CA ARG A 62 -22.23 -49.39 4.75
C ARG A 62 -21.09 -49.10 3.79
N ARG A 63 -20.10 -48.32 4.22
CA ARG A 63 -18.84 -48.09 3.47
C ARG A 63 -17.65 -48.37 4.36
N SER A 64 -16.54 -48.82 3.77
CA SER A 64 -15.32 -49.16 4.50
C SER A 64 -14.16 -48.30 4.03
N PHE A 65 -13.41 -47.75 4.97
CA PHE A 65 -12.12 -47.11 4.72
C PHE A 65 -11.05 -48.20 4.68
N THR A 66 -10.53 -48.44 3.49
CA THR A 66 -9.55 -49.50 3.25
C THR A 66 -8.13 -49.01 3.52
N PHE A 67 -7.21 -49.95 3.74
CA PHE A 67 -5.78 -49.66 3.84
C PHE A 67 -5.27 -48.83 2.65
N ARG A 68 -5.71 -49.15 1.43
CA ARG A 68 -5.34 -48.43 0.21
C ARG A 68 -5.74 -46.95 0.26
N MET A 69 -6.93 -46.63 0.80
CA MET A 69 -7.39 -45.25 0.97
C MET A 69 -6.54 -44.51 2.01
N GLY A 70 -6.28 -45.16 3.15
CA GLY A 70 -5.41 -44.63 4.20
C GLY A 70 -3.99 -44.36 3.72
N TYR A 71 -3.39 -45.34 3.03
CA TYR A 71 -2.06 -45.24 2.46
C TYR A 71 -1.96 -44.12 1.41
N SER A 72 -2.96 -43.98 0.54
CA SER A 72 -2.98 -42.90 -0.45
C SER A 72 -3.03 -41.52 0.23
N LYS A 73 -3.88 -41.33 1.25
CA LYS A 73 -3.98 -40.08 2.01
C LYS A 73 -2.67 -39.77 2.75
N TRP A 74 -2.14 -40.76 3.47
CA TRP A 74 -0.88 -40.67 4.20
C TRP A 74 0.29 -40.27 3.29
N ARG A 75 0.36 -40.83 2.08
CA ARG A 75 1.40 -40.51 1.09
C ARG A 75 1.29 -39.09 0.54
N THR A 76 0.07 -38.58 0.32
CA THR A 76 -0.13 -37.23 -0.21
C THR A 76 0.18 -36.14 0.81
N GLU A 77 -0.09 -36.39 2.09
CA GLU A 77 0.14 -35.42 3.17
C GLU A 77 1.59 -35.38 3.68
N ARG A 78 2.41 -36.39 3.38
CA ARG A 78 3.85 -36.39 3.70
C ARG A 78 4.69 -35.88 2.52
N ASP A 79 5.70 -35.08 2.83
CA ASP A 79 6.65 -34.55 1.83
C ASP A 79 7.36 -35.71 1.10
N PRO A 80 7.32 -35.75 -0.24
CA PRO A 80 8.07 -36.71 -1.05
C PRO A 80 9.58 -36.78 -0.75
N PHE A 81 10.19 -35.68 -0.28
CA PHE A 81 11.60 -35.63 0.11
C PHE A 81 11.87 -36.29 1.48
N LEU A 82 10.95 -36.16 2.44
CA LEU A 82 11.06 -36.81 3.76
C LEU A 82 10.88 -38.33 3.65
N LEU A 83 9.99 -38.77 2.75
CA LEU A 83 9.79 -40.20 2.44
C LEU A 83 11.06 -40.88 1.87
N ARG A 84 12.00 -40.13 1.29
CA ARG A 84 13.27 -40.66 0.75
C ARG A 84 14.38 -40.76 1.81
N ARG A 85 14.30 -40.01 2.91
CA ARG A 85 15.39 -39.91 3.91
C ARG A 85 15.15 -40.75 5.17
N GLU A 86 13.91 -40.92 5.63
CA GLU A 86 13.68 -41.43 7.00
C GLU A 86 13.13 -42.87 7.11
N GLU A 87 12.55 -43.50 6.09
CA GLU A 87 11.83 -44.77 6.31
C GLU A 87 12.07 -45.82 5.21
N ARG A 88 13.17 -46.60 5.34
CA ARG A 88 13.26 -47.94 4.75
C ARG A 88 12.65 -49.03 5.64
N THR A 89 12.13 -48.71 6.83
CA THR A 89 12.01 -49.74 7.89
C THR A 89 10.61 -50.10 8.42
N LYS A 90 9.53 -49.31 8.27
CA LYS A 90 8.16 -49.81 8.57
C LYS A 90 7.07 -49.15 7.72
N LEU A 91 6.30 -49.95 6.99
CA LEU A 91 5.06 -49.49 6.34
C LEU A 91 4.03 -49.12 7.44
N PRO A 92 3.26 -48.03 7.25
CA PRO A 92 2.21 -47.64 8.19
C PRO A 92 1.18 -48.77 8.32
N GLN A 93 0.68 -48.96 9.54
CA GLN A 93 -0.34 -49.94 9.86
C GLN A 93 -1.72 -49.27 9.91
N ILE A 94 -2.78 -50.07 10.04
CA ILE A 94 -4.15 -49.56 10.00
C ILE A 94 -4.45 -48.59 11.16
N GLU A 95 -3.84 -48.77 12.32
CA GLU A 95 -3.97 -47.87 13.47
C GLU A 95 -3.49 -46.46 13.19
N ASP A 96 -2.47 -46.30 12.33
CA ASP A 96 -1.88 -45.00 11.97
C ASP A 96 -2.85 -44.16 11.13
N PHE A 97 -3.83 -44.82 10.51
CA PHE A 97 -4.83 -44.16 9.67
C PHE A 97 -6.09 -43.72 10.41
N LEU A 98 -6.17 -43.88 11.74
CA LEU A 98 -7.37 -43.53 12.50
C LEU A 98 -7.78 -42.05 12.30
N GLY A 99 -6.81 -41.13 12.23
CA GLY A 99 -7.06 -39.73 11.94
C GLY A 99 -7.72 -39.51 10.57
N PHE A 100 -7.14 -40.10 9.53
CA PHE A 100 -7.68 -40.03 8.17
C PHE A 100 -9.06 -40.68 8.05
N ALA A 101 -9.24 -41.83 8.69
CA ALA A 101 -10.51 -42.55 8.69
C ALA A 101 -11.61 -41.75 9.39
N ARG A 102 -11.30 -41.04 10.48
CA ARG A 102 -12.22 -40.13 11.16
C ARG A 102 -12.61 -38.95 10.27
N ALA A 103 -11.64 -38.30 9.62
CA ALA A 103 -11.91 -37.19 8.70
C ALA A 103 -12.78 -37.65 7.51
N TRP A 104 -12.41 -38.77 6.89
CA TRP A 104 -13.18 -39.41 5.82
C TRP A 104 -14.61 -39.75 6.25
N ALA A 105 -14.79 -40.31 7.45
CA ALA A 105 -16.10 -40.70 7.94
C ALA A 105 -17.04 -39.51 8.13
N ARG A 106 -16.54 -38.34 8.58
CA ARG A 106 -17.35 -37.12 8.71
C ARG A 106 -17.90 -36.68 7.36
N GLU A 107 -17.03 -36.60 6.35
CA GLU A 107 -17.41 -36.19 5.00
C GLU A 107 -18.37 -37.19 4.33
N GLU A 108 -18.08 -38.48 4.42
CA GLU A 108 -18.95 -39.51 3.84
C GLU A 108 -20.32 -39.58 4.52
N ILE A 109 -20.38 -39.45 5.86
CA ILE A 109 -21.66 -39.48 6.57
C ILE A 109 -22.51 -38.26 6.17
N ARG A 110 -21.91 -37.08 6.02
CA ARG A 110 -22.59 -35.88 5.52
C ARG A 110 -23.12 -36.09 4.11
N GLY A 111 -22.25 -36.50 3.18
CA GLY A 111 -22.62 -36.73 1.79
C GLY A 111 -23.72 -37.79 1.63
N ILE A 112 -23.67 -38.89 2.38
CA ILE A 112 -24.73 -39.91 2.36
C ILE A 112 -26.08 -39.37 2.86
N ARG A 113 -26.06 -38.46 3.83
CA ARG A 113 -27.30 -37.84 4.35
C ARG A 113 -27.82 -36.68 3.50
N GLY A 114 -27.11 -36.29 2.44
CA GLY A 114 -27.42 -35.08 1.68
C GLY A 114 -27.09 -33.78 2.44
N GLU A 115 -26.29 -33.85 3.50
CA GLU A 115 -25.75 -32.66 4.17
C GLU A 115 -24.58 -32.10 3.33
N THR A 116 -24.40 -30.77 3.31
CA THR A 116 -23.32 -30.12 2.56
C THR A 116 -21.95 -30.60 3.06
N THR A 117 -21.11 -31.07 2.14
CA THR A 117 -19.74 -31.51 2.46
C THR A 117 -18.78 -30.32 2.44
N ILE A 118 -17.61 -30.45 3.07
CA ILE A 118 -16.57 -29.40 3.02
C ILE A 118 -16.14 -29.16 1.57
N ALA A 119 -16.05 -30.23 0.77
CA ALA A 119 -15.72 -30.12 -0.65
C ALA A 119 -16.77 -29.33 -1.45
N ASP A 120 -18.05 -29.47 -1.11
CA ASP A 120 -19.12 -28.71 -1.76
C ASP A 120 -19.09 -27.23 -1.35
N GLU A 121 -18.82 -26.93 -0.08
CA GLU A 121 -18.61 -25.55 0.39
C GLU A 121 -17.39 -24.92 -0.30
N GLU A 122 -16.28 -25.64 -0.42
CA GLU A 122 -15.08 -25.18 -1.13
C GLU A 122 -15.35 -24.92 -2.61
N ARG A 123 -16.09 -25.81 -3.29
CA ARG A 123 -16.52 -25.59 -4.69
C ARG A 123 -17.43 -24.39 -4.81
N ALA A 124 -18.44 -24.25 -3.95
CA ALA A 124 -19.35 -23.11 -3.97
C ALA A 124 -18.60 -21.79 -3.73
N GLN A 125 -17.63 -21.78 -2.82
CA GLN A 125 -16.74 -20.64 -2.62
C GLN A 125 -15.85 -20.39 -3.84
N ALA A 126 -15.29 -21.42 -4.45
CA ALA A 126 -14.47 -21.29 -5.65
C ALA A 126 -15.27 -20.72 -6.83
N GLU A 127 -16.50 -21.19 -7.03
CA GLU A 127 -17.44 -20.67 -8.01
C GLU A 127 -17.81 -19.21 -7.72
N PHE A 128 -18.12 -18.90 -6.46
CA PHE A 128 -18.40 -17.51 -6.06
C PHE A 128 -17.20 -16.60 -6.33
N ARG A 129 -15.98 -17.05 -5.99
CA ARG A 129 -14.74 -16.32 -6.29
C ARG A 129 -14.48 -16.21 -7.79
N ALA A 130 -14.86 -17.21 -8.59
CA ALA A 130 -14.75 -17.16 -10.06
C ALA A 130 -15.74 -16.13 -10.63
N ARG A 131 -17.01 -16.18 -10.23
CA ARG A 131 -18.04 -15.21 -10.65
C ARG A 131 -17.65 -13.78 -10.27
N ARG A 132 -17.21 -13.55 -9.03
CA ARG A 132 -16.69 -12.24 -8.58
C ARG A 132 -15.51 -11.76 -9.41
N ARG A 133 -14.60 -12.68 -9.78
CA ARG A 133 -13.44 -12.36 -10.62
C ARG A 133 -13.86 -11.92 -12.01
N ASP A 134 -14.82 -12.62 -12.61
CA ASP A 134 -15.34 -12.30 -13.93
C ASP A 134 -16.16 -11.01 -13.94
N GLU A 135 -16.94 -10.76 -12.88
CA GLU A 135 -17.69 -9.50 -12.70
C GLU A 135 -16.77 -8.28 -12.67
N LEU A 136 -15.66 -8.35 -11.92
CA LEU A 136 -14.69 -7.25 -11.84
C LEU A 136 -13.91 -7.07 -13.15
N ALA A 137 -13.53 -8.15 -13.82
CA ALA A 137 -12.85 -8.06 -15.11
C ALA A 137 -13.72 -7.41 -16.19
N ASN A 138 -15.03 -7.69 -16.18
CA ASN A 138 -16.00 -7.13 -17.10
C ASN A 138 -16.61 -5.79 -16.65
N SER A 139 -16.24 -5.30 -15.47
CA SER A 139 -16.68 -3.99 -14.99
C SER A 139 -15.96 -2.87 -15.74
N SER A 140 -16.61 -1.72 -15.85
CA SER A 140 -15.97 -0.51 -16.40
C SER A 140 -14.89 0.04 -15.46
N LEU A 141 -13.92 0.76 -16.03
CA LEU A 141 -12.91 1.49 -15.25
C LEU A 141 -13.53 2.42 -14.22
N GLU A 142 -14.58 3.15 -14.60
CA GLU A 142 -15.36 4.03 -13.71
C GLU A 142 -15.86 3.29 -12.47
N ARG A 143 -16.44 2.10 -12.64
CA ARG A 143 -16.96 1.29 -11.54
C ARG A 143 -15.85 0.84 -10.60
N VAL A 144 -14.71 0.39 -11.14
CA VAL A 144 -13.58 -0.07 -10.31
C VAL A 144 -12.91 1.10 -9.58
N VAL A 145 -12.79 2.26 -10.23
CA VAL A 145 -12.30 3.49 -9.58
C VAL A 145 -13.23 3.93 -8.45
N ALA A 146 -14.55 3.87 -8.64
CA ALA A 146 -15.51 4.17 -7.57
C ALA A 146 -15.37 3.20 -6.38
N LEU A 147 -15.12 1.92 -6.63
CA LEU A 147 -14.82 0.94 -5.57
C LEU A 147 -13.54 1.28 -4.83
N GLU A 148 -12.48 1.64 -5.54
CA GLU A 148 -11.19 2.04 -4.96
C GLU A 148 -11.33 3.31 -4.10
N LEU A 149 -11.99 4.36 -4.62
CA LEU A 149 -12.24 5.60 -3.87
C LEU A 149 -13.04 5.34 -2.59
N ASN A 150 -14.06 4.48 -2.65
CA ASN A 150 -14.81 4.07 -1.46
C ASN A 150 -13.97 3.26 -0.47
N GLY A 151 -13.07 2.41 -0.98
CA GLY A 151 -12.07 1.71 -0.18
C GLY A 151 -11.15 2.69 0.55
N MET A 152 -10.66 3.71 -0.15
CA MET A 152 -9.83 4.77 0.41
C MET A 152 -10.55 5.53 1.53
N ARG A 153 -11.83 5.90 1.35
CA ARG A 153 -12.65 6.55 2.39
C ARG A 153 -12.79 5.68 3.63
N ARG A 154 -13.06 4.37 3.47
CA ARG A 154 -13.19 3.42 4.58
C ARG A 154 -11.88 3.17 5.32
N ALA A 155 -10.75 3.28 4.64
CA ALA A 155 -9.43 3.17 5.24
C ALA A 155 -9.00 4.42 6.02
N GLY A 156 -9.82 5.48 6.05
CA GLY A 156 -9.52 6.71 6.78
C GLY A 156 -8.46 7.59 6.11
N LEU A 157 -8.28 7.48 4.78
CA LEU A 157 -7.46 8.43 4.03
C LEU A 157 -8.06 9.84 4.07
N ASP A 158 -7.20 10.85 3.96
CA ASP A 158 -7.59 12.26 3.94
C ASP A 158 -8.68 12.52 2.89
N THR A 159 -9.84 12.99 3.36
CA THR A 159 -11.03 13.23 2.53
C THR A 159 -10.74 14.21 1.41
N ALA A 160 -9.91 15.23 1.66
CA ALA A 160 -9.54 16.21 0.65
C ALA A 160 -8.72 15.57 -0.50
N GLN A 161 -7.91 14.56 -0.20
CA GLN A 161 -7.16 13.83 -1.22
C GLN A 161 -8.06 12.92 -2.05
N VAL A 162 -9.00 12.21 -1.40
CA VAL A 162 -9.95 11.34 -2.09
C VAL A 162 -10.83 12.15 -3.03
N ASP A 163 -11.42 13.25 -2.54
CA ASP A 163 -12.31 14.09 -3.32
C ASP A 163 -11.58 14.80 -4.47
N ARG A 164 -10.30 15.15 -4.26
CA ARG A 164 -9.45 15.66 -5.35
C ARG A 164 -9.23 14.59 -6.43
N ALA A 165 -8.94 13.35 -6.05
CA ALA A 165 -8.74 12.26 -7.01
C ALA A 165 -10.03 11.94 -7.78
N ASP A 166 -11.16 11.90 -7.08
CA ASP A 166 -12.51 11.73 -7.61
C ASP A 166 -12.86 12.81 -8.66
N SER A 167 -12.69 14.08 -8.28
CA SER A 167 -12.93 15.22 -9.16
C SER A 167 -12.01 15.21 -10.40
N LEU A 168 -10.71 14.90 -10.23
CA LEU A 168 -9.79 14.81 -11.35
C LEU A 168 -10.15 13.69 -12.32
N PHE A 169 -10.63 12.55 -11.82
CA PHE A 169 -11.01 11.41 -12.64
C PHE A 169 -12.17 11.78 -13.57
N TYR A 170 -13.29 12.24 -13.01
CA TYR A 170 -14.48 12.57 -13.81
C TYR A 170 -14.29 13.80 -14.71
N ARG A 171 -13.42 14.74 -14.32
CA ARG A 171 -13.15 15.94 -15.10
C ARG A 171 -12.24 15.69 -16.30
N HIS A 172 -11.21 14.86 -16.15
CA HIS A 172 -10.14 14.76 -17.14
C HIS A 172 -10.10 13.44 -17.89
N VAL A 173 -10.51 12.32 -17.30
CA VAL A 173 -10.44 11.02 -17.97
C VAL A 173 -11.50 10.99 -19.08
N PRO A 174 -11.16 10.69 -20.34
CA PRO A 174 -12.12 10.63 -21.43
C PRO A 174 -13.24 9.60 -21.15
N ARG A 175 -14.49 9.92 -21.51
CA ARG A 175 -15.64 9.04 -21.24
C ARG A 175 -15.46 7.65 -21.85
N ALA A 176 -14.84 7.56 -23.04
CA ALA A 176 -14.51 6.29 -23.67
C ALA A 176 -13.67 5.37 -22.76
N LEU A 177 -12.61 5.91 -22.16
CA LEU A 177 -11.73 5.19 -21.22
C LEU A 177 -12.44 4.88 -19.89
N GLN A 178 -13.32 5.77 -19.41
CA GLN A 178 -14.12 5.53 -18.20
C GLN A 178 -15.06 4.31 -18.35
N THR A 179 -15.69 4.17 -19.51
CA THR A 179 -16.67 3.10 -19.79
C THR A 179 -16.02 1.80 -20.27
N GLU A 180 -14.74 1.83 -20.63
CA GLU A 180 -14.00 0.66 -21.09
C GLU A 180 -13.90 -0.39 -19.99
N LYS A 181 -14.04 -1.66 -20.38
CA LYS A 181 -13.96 -2.78 -19.44
C LYS A 181 -12.53 -2.98 -18.97
N MET A 182 -12.35 -3.37 -17.72
CA MET A 182 -11.01 -3.61 -17.17
C MET A 182 -10.21 -4.64 -17.98
N CYS A 183 -10.85 -5.68 -18.50
CA CYS A 183 -10.21 -6.69 -19.34
C CYS A 183 -9.76 -6.20 -20.72
N ASP A 184 -10.29 -5.06 -21.16
CA ASP A 184 -10.05 -4.49 -22.50
C ASP A 184 -9.13 -3.28 -22.46
N LEU A 185 -8.93 -2.68 -21.28
CA LEU A 185 -8.03 -1.53 -21.08
C LEU A 185 -6.67 -1.74 -21.73
N ASN A 186 -6.33 -0.79 -22.59
CA ASN A 186 -5.03 -0.73 -23.25
C ASN A 186 -4.07 0.22 -22.50
N LEU A 187 -2.84 -0.24 -22.25
CA LEU A 187 -1.79 0.56 -21.65
C LEU A 187 -1.45 1.81 -22.49
N ASP A 188 -1.43 1.67 -23.81
CA ASP A 188 -1.09 2.79 -24.72
C ASP A 188 -2.14 3.90 -24.65
N ALA A 189 -3.42 3.55 -24.51
CA ALA A 189 -4.51 4.51 -24.36
C ALA A 189 -4.38 5.29 -23.03
N ILE A 190 -3.99 4.60 -21.95
CA ILE A 190 -3.71 5.24 -20.65
C ILE A 190 -2.50 6.18 -20.76
N GLU A 191 -1.43 5.76 -21.43
CA GLU A 191 -0.23 6.57 -21.63
C GLU A 191 -0.50 7.84 -22.44
N GLN A 192 -1.21 7.71 -23.57
CA GLN A 192 -1.62 8.85 -24.40
C GLN A 192 -2.48 9.84 -23.61
N PHE A 193 -3.41 9.32 -22.79
CA PHE A 193 -4.22 10.16 -21.91
C PHE A 193 -3.35 10.92 -20.89
N LEU A 194 -2.46 10.25 -20.17
CA LEU A 194 -1.63 10.88 -19.13
C LEU A 194 -0.68 11.95 -19.70
N ASN A 195 -0.27 11.79 -20.96
CA ASN A 195 0.57 12.73 -21.69
C ASN A 195 -0.21 13.81 -22.47
N THR A 196 -1.54 13.86 -22.34
CA THR A 196 -2.34 14.89 -23.01
C THR A 196 -2.02 16.31 -22.48
N PRO A 197 -1.79 17.31 -23.35
CA PRO A 197 -1.42 18.67 -22.93
C PRO A 197 -2.44 19.35 -22.01
N ALA A 198 -3.73 19.02 -22.17
CA ALA A 198 -4.83 19.60 -21.39
C ALA A 198 -4.88 19.12 -19.92
N LEU A 199 -4.26 17.99 -19.59
CA LEU A 199 -4.15 17.50 -18.21
C LEU A 199 -2.92 18.17 -17.59
N PRO A 200 -2.93 18.73 -16.36
CA PRO A 200 -1.70 19.23 -15.72
C PRO A 200 -0.79 18.09 -15.20
N PRO A 201 0.55 18.28 -15.11
CA PRO A 201 1.47 17.21 -14.69
C PRO A 201 1.15 16.64 -13.30
N ALA A 202 0.86 17.51 -12.33
CA ALA A 202 0.51 17.10 -10.98
C ALA A 202 -0.81 16.31 -10.93
N SER A 203 -1.76 16.65 -11.81
CA SER A 203 -3.01 15.90 -11.94
C SER A 203 -2.77 14.54 -12.59
N ALA A 204 -1.89 14.47 -13.59
CA ALA A 204 -1.47 13.22 -14.23
C ALA A 204 -0.81 12.27 -13.21
N ASP A 205 0.03 12.76 -12.31
CA ASP A 205 0.63 11.94 -11.25
C ASP A 205 -0.42 11.35 -10.29
N ILE A 206 -1.41 12.16 -9.86
CA ILE A 206 -2.51 11.69 -9.00
C ILE A 206 -3.33 10.62 -9.73
N LEU A 207 -3.70 10.88 -10.98
CA LEU A 207 -4.49 9.96 -11.79
C LEU A 207 -3.74 8.67 -12.09
N ARG A 208 -2.44 8.73 -12.41
CA ARG A 208 -1.59 7.55 -12.58
C ARG A 208 -1.57 6.68 -11.32
N GLY A 209 -1.47 7.31 -10.15
CA GLY A 209 -1.56 6.61 -8.86
C GLY A 209 -2.92 5.94 -8.63
N LEU A 210 -4.01 6.64 -8.91
CA LEU A 210 -5.38 6.13 -8.79
C LEU A 210 -5.63 4.96 -9.76
N LEU A 211 -5.34 5.15 -11.05
CA LEU A 211 -5.50 4.12 -12.09
C LEU A 211 -4.67 2.87 -11.77
N GLY A 212 -3.43 3.05 -11.30
CA GLY A 212 -2.56 1.95 -10.90
C GLY A 212 -3.14 1.12 -9.74
N ARG A 213 -3.77 1.76 -8.74
CA ARG A 213 -4.46 1.06 -7.64
C ARG A 213 -5.73 0.37 -8.10
N SER A 214 -6.55 1.03 -8.92
CA SER A 214 -7.77 0.41 -9.47
C SER A 214 -7.45 -0.83 -10.31
N ILE A 215 -6.37 -0.80 -11.09
CA ILE A 215 -5.91 -1.96 -11.86
C ILE A 215 -5.33 -3.04 -10.96
N GLU A 216 -4.59 -2.69 -9.91
CA GLU A 216 -4.16 -3.68 -8.92
C GLU A 216 -5.35 -4.36 -8.23
N LEU A 217 -6.38 -3.60 -7.88
CA LEU A 217 -7.61 -4.13 -7.32
C LEU A 217 -8.27 -5.13 -8.28
N ALA A 218 -8.36 -4.77 -9.57
CA ALA A 218 -8.92 -5.63 -10.61
C ALA A 218 -8.02 -6.83 -10.95
N ASN A 219 -6.70 -6.74 -10.80
CA ASN A 219 -5.79 -7.87 -10.99
C ASN A 219 -5.82 -8.84 -9.80
N THR A 220 -5.99 -8.30 -8.59
CA THR A 220 -5.99 -9.08 -7.34
C THR A 220 -7.32 -9.79 -7.13
N LEU A 221 -8.42 -9.08 -7.38
CA LEU A 221 -9.78 -9.57 -7.14
C LEU A 221 -10.51 -9.99 -8.42
N GLY A 222 -9.99 -9.62 -9.58
CA GLY A 222 -10.53 -9.93 -10.91
C GLY A 222 -9.57 -10.75 -11.76
N ASN A 223 -10.01 -11.16 -12.95
CA ASN A 223 -9.19 -11.88 -13.92
C ASN A 223 -8.62 -10.93 -14.99
N VAL A 224 -7.98 -9.84 -14.56
CA VAL A 224 -7.36 -8.84 -15.45
C VAL A 224 -5.86 -9.10 -15.51
N THR A 225 -5.34 -9.36 -16.71
CA THR A 225 -3.93 -9.78 -16.91
C THR A 225 -3.18 -8.94 -17.93
N LYS A 226 -3.87 -8.12 -18.72
CA LYS A 226 -3.26 -7.31 -19.80
C LYS A 226 -2.45 -6.13 -19.28
N VAL A 227 -2.91 -5.49 -18.21
CA VAL A 227 -2.26 -4.30 -17.63
C VAL A 227 -1.97 -4.54 -16.16
N TRP A 228 -0.76 -4.19 -15.74
CA TRP A 228 -0.29 -4.35 -14.37
C TRP A 228 0.00 -2.99 -13.74
N ARG A 229 -0.22 -2.88 -12.43
CA ARG A 229 0.10 -1.67 -11.65
C ARG A 229 1.51 -1.14 -11.94
N ARG A 230 2.50 -2.03 -11.98
CA ARG A 230 3.89 -1.67 -12.23
C ARG A 230 4.09 -1.04 -13.61
N GLN A 231 3.36 -1.49 -14.63
CA GLN A 231 3.42 -0.88 -15.96
C GLN A 231 2.88 0.55 -15.92
N ILE A 232 1.75 0.79 -15.26
CA ILE A 232 1.19 2.15 -15.10
C ILE A 232 2.11 3.06 -14.31
N GLN A 233 2.70 2.57 -13.22
CA GLN A 233 3.64 3.35 -12.42
C GLN A 233 4.90 3.74 -13.21
N ASN A 234 5.31 2.90 -14.15
CA ASN A 234 6.48 3.11 -14.99
C ASN A 234 6.19 3.94 -16.25
N LEU A 235 4.92 4.27 -16.54
CA LEU A 235 4.59 5.14 -17.67
C LEU A 235 5.32 6.47 -17.51
N ARG A 236 6.02 6.87 -18.59
CA ARG A 236 6.69 8.16 -18.65
C ARG A 236 5.63 9.22 -18.87
N ILE A 237 5.58 10.16 -17.93
CA ILE A 237 4.83 11.39 -18.12
C ILE A 237 5.83 12.38 -18.74
N ASP A 238 5.99 12.28 -20.06
CA ASP A 238 6.89 13.10 -20.86
C ASP A 238 6.35 14.53 -20.91
N ARG A 239 6.84 15.33 -19.98
CA ARG A 239 6.46 16.73 -19.79
C ARG A 239 7.71 17.57 -19.56
N PRO A 240 7.66 18.91 -19.75
CA PRO A 240 8.83 19.81 -19.87
C PRO A 240 9.79 19.85 -18.65
N THR A 241 9.61 19.00 -17.65
CA THR A 241 10.55 18.85 -16.53
C THR A 241 11.98 18.56 -17.01
N LEU A 242 12.17 17.79 -18.08
CA LEU A 242 13.52 17.54 -18.64
C LEU A 242 14.13 18.79 -19.29
N GLU A 243 13.32 19.66 -19.89
CA GLU A 243 13.79 20.92 -20.48
C GLU A 243 14.22 21.89 -19.39
N VAL A 244 13.42 22.00 -18.33
CA VAL A 244 13.72 22.82 -17.16
C VAL A 244 14.98 22.35 -16.46
N GLU A 245 15.16 21.04 -16.29
CA GLU A 245 16.38 20.49 -15.69
C GLU A 245 17.62 20.85 -16.52
N ARG A 246 17.56 20.68 -17.85
CA ARG A 246 18.66 21.07 -18.74
C ARG A 246 18.94 22.57 -18.72
N GLU A 247 17.89 23.38 -18.66
CA GLU A 247 18.02 24.83 -18.56
C GLU A 247 18.69 25.23 -17.26
N ILE A 248 18.22 24.70 -16.11
CA ILE A 248 18.80 24.97 -14.79
C ILE A 248 20.22 24.45 -14.70
N ASP A 249 20.54 23.28 -15.28
CA ASP A 249 21.90 22.75 -15.29
C ASP A 249 22.87 23.66 -16.06
N SER A 250 22.36 24.48 -16.99
CA SER A 250 23.15 25.46 -17.74
C SER A 250 23.35 26.80 -17.02
N TRP A 251 22.64 27.04 -15.92
CA TRP A 251 22.70 28.30 -15.18
C TRP A 251 24.04 28.51 -14.47
N LYS A 252 24.55 29.74 -14.55
CA LYS A 252 25.71 30.21 -13.77
C LYS A 252 25.24 30.84 -12.46
N SER A 253 26.18 31.14 -11.55
CA SER A 253 25.87 31.78 -10.25
C SER A 253 25.01 33.04 -10.40
N ARG A 254 25.26 33.85 -11.43
CA ARG A 254 24.50 35.07 -11.72
C ARG A 254 23.05 34.79 -12.11
N ASP A 255 22.79 33.71 -12.86
CA ASP A 255 21.44 33.35 -13.29
C ASP A 255 20.62 32.88 -12.09
N VAL A 256 21.24 32.08 -11.21
CA VAL A 256 20.66 31.67 -9.93
C VAL A 256 20.34 32.89 -9.07
N GLU A 257 21.29 33.82 -8.91
CA GLU A 257 21.07 35.05 -8.13
C GLU A 257 19.96 35.93 -8.71
N ASN A 258 19.95 36.13 -10.02
CA ASN A 258 18.91 36.90 -10.71
C ASN A 258 17.53 36.27 -10.50
N PHE A 259 17.43 34.94 -10.59
CA PHE A 259 16.18 34.23 -10.34
C PHE A 259 15.71 34.42 -8.89
N LEU A 260 16.60 34.18 -7.93
CA LEU A 260 16.30 34.33 -6.50
C LEU A 260 15.97 35.79 -6.14
N TRP A 261 16.58 36.76 -6.82
CA TRP A 261 16.25 38.18 -6.74
C TRP A 261 14.85 38.45 -7.30
N ALA A 262 14.50 37.90 -8.46
CA ALA A 262 13.17 38.03 -9.05
C ALA A 262 12.05 37.49 -8.14
N ILE A 263 12.32 36.44 -7.36
CA ILE A 263 11.39 36.00 -6.30
C ILE A 263 11.14 37.13 -5.31
N SER A 264 12.21 37.81 -4.86
CA SER A 264 12.16 38.84 -3.80
C SER A 264 11.45 40.12 -4.27
N GLU A 265 11.62 40.48 -5.54
CA GLU A 265 11.01 41.65 -6.19
C GLU A 265 9.61 41.39 -6.75
N CYS A 266 9.12 40.15 -6.69
CA CYS A 266 7.78 39.82 -7.18
C CYS A 266 6.71 40.65 -6.46
N ASP A 267 5.84 41.29 -7.24
CA ASP A 267 4.64 41.98 -6.73
C ASP A 267 3.61 40.94 -6.27
N ALA A 268 3.76 40.50 -5.03
CA ALA A 268 2.95 39.49 -4.37
C ALA A 268 2.94 39.72 -2.85
N PRO A 269 1.94 39.18 -2.12
CA PRO A 269 1.94 39.20 -0.67
C PRO A 269 3.26 38.65 -0.11
N TRP A 270 3.79 39.31 0.93
CA TRP A 270 5.13 39.02 1.44
C TRP A 270 5.29 37.57 1.94
N ALA A 271 4.25 37.00 2.57
CA ALA A 271 4.31 35.67 3.18
C ALA A 271 4.62 34.56 2.16
N PRO A 272 3.84 34.34 1.08
CA PRO A 272 4.17 33.32 0.08
C PRO A 272 5.48 33.62 -0.67
N LYS A 273 5.84 34.90 -0.83
CA LYS A 273 7.08 35.33 -1.48
C LYS A 273 8.33 34.94 -0.68
N TYR A 274 8.36 35.30 0.59
CA TYR A 274 9.50 35.02 1.47
C TYR A 274 9.56 33.55 1.90
N ALA A 275 8.41 32.87 2.03
CA ALA A 275 8.40 31.42 2.22
C ALA A 275 9.05 30.69 1.04
N LEU A 276 8.72 31.10 -0.19
CA LEU A 276 9.34 30.52 -1.39
C LEU A 276 10.83 30.86 -1.49
N ARG A 277 11.21 32.10 -1.12
CA ARG A 277 12.62 32.50 -1.07
C ARG A 277 13.42 31.65 -0.08
N LEU A 278 12.91 31.47 1.13
CA LEU A 278 13.53 30.63 2.16
C LEU A 278 13.57 29.17 1.71
N PHE A 279 12.51 28.65 1.07
CA PHE A 279 12.46 27.27 0.59
C PHE A 279 13.63 26.87 -0.31
N PHE A 280 14.10 27.79 -1.17
CA PHE A 280 15.24 27.56 -2.06
C PHE A 280 16.61 27.69 -1.37
N GLU A 281 16.69 28.43 -0.27
CA GLU A 281 17.88 28.52 0.58
C GLU A 281 18.02 27.27 1.47
N LEU A 282 16.90 26.62 1.80
CA LEU A 282 16.90 25.36 2.55
C LEU A 282 17.33 24.17 1.69
N SER A 283 18.02 23.22 2.33
CA SER A 283 18.51 21.98 1.76
C SER A 283 17.47 20.86 1.83
N SER A 284 16.81 20.67 2.98
CA SER A 284 16.05 19.44 3.23
C SER A 284 14.57 19.64 3.52
N CYS A 285 14.16 20.83 3.99
CA CYS A 285 12.79 21.05 4.43
C CYS A 285 11.76 20.85 3.33
N PRO A 286 10.71 20.01 3.54
CA PRO A 286 9.57 19.92 2.63
C PRO A 286 8.78 21.23 2.57
N LEU A 287 8.34 21.64 1.37
CA LEU A 287 7.62 22.90 1.17
C LEU A 287 6.35 22.98 2.04
N SER A 288 5.57 21.89 2.12
CA SER A 288 4.36 21.84 2.94
C SER A 288 4.64 22.11 4.43
N ARG A 289 5.74 21.59 4.96
CA ARG A 289 6.15 21.84 6.35
C ARG A 289 6.60 23.28 6.54
N LEU A 290 7.39 23.81 5.60
CA LEU A 290 7.81 25.20 5.66
C LEU A 290 6.61 26.15 5.70
N LEU A 291 5.59 25.94 4.87
CA LEU A 291 4.40 26.80 4.80
C LEU A 291 3.54 26.74 6.08
N ALA A 292 3.64 25.66 6.86
CA ALA A 292 2.95 25.48 8.12
C ALA A 292 3.83 25.77 9.35
N ALA A 293 5.06 26.25 9.14
CA ALA A 293 6.02 26.45 10.23
C ALA A 293 5.58 27.56 11.20
N ARG A 294 5.88 27.35 12.48
CA ARG A 294 5.53 28.22 13.61
C ARG A 294 6.76 28.92 14.19
N TRP A 295 6.57 30.02 14.90
CA TRP A 295 7.67 30.75 15.53
C TRP A 295 8.31 29.98 16.69
N ASP A 296 7.52 29.19 17.43
CA ASP A 296 7.99 28.31 18.51
C ASP A 296 8.89 27.16 18.03
N GLN A 297 8.99 26.94 16.72
CA GLN A 297 9.85 25.95 16.07
C GLN A 297 11.25 26.47 15.72
N ILE A 298 11.52 27.76 15.91
CA ILE A 298 12.81 28.39 15.60
C ILE A 298 13.67 28.43 16.86
N ILE A 299 14.85 27.81 16.80
CA ILE A 299 15.84 27.86 17.88
C ILE A 299 17.07 28.63 17.38
N TYR A 300 17.39 29.72 18.07
CA TYR A 300 18.55 30.55 17.78
C TYR A 300 19.77 30.05 18.56
N TYR A 301 20.88 29.78 17.86
CA TYR A 301 22.16 29.51 18.50
C TYR A 301 23.18 30.60 18.14
N GLU A 302 23.66 31.31 19.15
CA GLU A 302 24.82 32.18 19.02
C GLU A 302 26.09 31.34 19.20
N TRP A 303 26.84 31.09 18.12
CA TRP A 303 28.13 30.41 18.21
C TRP A 303 29.22 31.42 18.60
N LYS A 304 29.77 31.27 19.80
CA LYS A 304 31.01 31.93 20.23
C LYS A 304 32.20 31.04 19.85
N ASP A 305 32.54 30.98 18.56
CA ASP A 305 33.84 30.41 18.18
C ASP A 305 34.87 31.54 18.03
N HIS A 306 36.00 31.42 18.70
CA HIS A 306 36.97 32.50 18.90
C HIS A 306 37.90 32.72 17.69
N ARG A 307 37.69 32.02 16.57
CA ARG A 307 38.64 32.03 15.43
C ARG A 307 38.04 32.37 14.07
N THR A 308 36.72 32.38 13.94
CA THR A 308 36.04 32.83 12.72
C THR A 308 34.85 33.68 13.15
N SER A 309 34.72 34.86 12.55
CA SER A 309 33.66 35.84 12.81
C SER A 309 32.33 35.15 13.09
N ARG A 310 31.75 35.40 14.28
CA ARG A 310 30.52 34.80 14.83
C ARG A 310 29.51 34.45 13.73
N ALA A 311 29.46 33.20 13.31
CA ALA A 311 28.40 32.71 12.44
C ALA A 311 27.23 32.31 13.35
N ALA A 312 26.23 33.19 13.47
CA ALA A 312 24.95 32.81 14.08
C ALA A 312 24.30 31.76 13.18
N SER A 313 23.99 30.59 13.73
CA SER A 313 23.25 29.55 13.01
C SER A 313 21.88 29.40 13.65
N VAL A 314 20.85 29.38 12.83
CA VAL A 314 19.48 29.14 13.29
C VAL A 314 19.13 27.69 12.98
N GLU A 315 18.61 26.98 13.98
CA GLU A 315 18.09 25.62 13.83
C GLU A 315 16.58 25.71 13.72
N LEU A 316 16.02 25.15 12.64
CA LEU A 316 14.58 25.01 12.47
C LEU A 316 14.17 23.57 12.81
N ARG A 317 13.24 23.40 13.76
CA ARG A 317 12.66 22.11 14.14
C ARG A 317 11.30 21.92 13.51
N TRP A 318 11.16 20.93 12.64
CA TRP A 318 9.95 20.81 11.81
C TRP A 318 8.77 20.09 12.48
N SER A 319 8.88 19.67 13.74
CA SER A 319 7.81 18.99 14.49
C SER A 319 8.06 19.00 16.00
N ASP A 320 6.98 18.88 16.77
CA ASP A 320 6.99 18.77 18.24
C ASP A 320 7.76 17.55 18.76
N GLN A 321 7.95 16.54 17.89
CA GLN A 321 8.92 15.47 18.09
C GLN A 321 10.14 15.67 17.17
N PRO A 322 11.39 15.58 17.66
CA PRO A 322 12.58 15.98 16.93
C PRO A 322 12.97 14.92 15.88
N THR A 323 12.27 14.87 14.76
CA THR A 323 12.62 13.95 13.66
C THR A 323 13.55 14.59 12.64
N ALA A 324 13.62 15.92 12.56
CA ALA A 324 14.55 16.63 11.70
C ALA A 324 14.81 18.06 12.20
N ALA A 325 16.08 18.43 12.26
CA ALA A 325 16.57 19.78 12.48
C ALA A 325 17.37 20.23 11.25
N GLU A 326 17.18 21.47 10.81
CA GLU A 326 17.93 22.03 9.70
C GLU A 326 18.68 23.28 10.14
N ARG A 327 20.00 23.29 9.92
CA ARG A 327 20.85 24.47 10.10
C ARG A 327 20.72 25.35 8.87
N ILE A 328 20.41 26.64 9.08
CA ILE A 328 20.27 27.58 7.98
C ILE A 328 21.43 28.57 7.95
N SER A 329 21.74 29.07 6.75
CA SER A 329 22.76 30.09 6.55
C SER A 329 22.30 31.45 7.08
N VAL A 330 23.25 32.36 7.28
CA VAL A 330 23.00 33.75 7.68
C VAL A 330 22.04 34.44 6.69
N ARG A 331 22.24 34.27 5.38
CA ARG A 331 21.34 34.77 4.32
C ARG A 331 19.92 34.20 4.42
N ALA A 332 19.79 32.92 4.74
CA ALA A 332 18.48 32.29 4.96
C ALA A 332 17.77 32.90 6.18
N ALA A 333 18.52 33.22 7.24
CA ALA A 333 18.00 33.86 8.44
C ALA A 333 17.48 35.29 8.17
N GLU A 334 18.01 36.03 7.19
CA GLU A 334 17.46 37.35 6.80
C GLU A 334 15.99 37.28 6.44
N TRP A 335 15.59 36.21 5.76
CA TRP A 335 14.21 36.05 5.31
C TRP A 335 13.27 35.80 6.49
N LEU A 336 13.74 35.10 7.52
CA LEU A 336 13.02 34.95 8.79
C LEU A 336 12.94 36.28 9.54
N MET A 337 14.04 37.05 9.58
CA MET A 337 14.04 38.37 10.22
C MET A 337 13.12 39.36 9.50
N LYS A 338 13.12 39.38 8.17
CA LYS A 338 12.19 40.18 7.36
C LYS A 338 10.74 39.76 7.59
N ALA A 339 10.48 38.45 7.66
CA ALA A 339 9.15 37.93 8.01
C ALA A 339 8.71 38.38 9.41
N HIS A 340 9.61 38.33 10.40
CA HIS A 340 9.35 38.76 11.77
C HIS A 340 9.06 40.27 11.84
N ALA A 341 9.85 41.09 11.17
CA ALA A 341 9.63 42.54 11.09
C ALA A 341 8.27 42.89 10.45
N LEU A 342 7.93 42.25 9.33
CA LEU A 342 6.65 42.46 8.66
C LEU A 342 5.46 41.98 9.47
N ARG A 343 5.60 40.86 10.20
CA ARG A 343 4.58 40.40 11.16
C ARG A 343 4.29 41.47 12.20
N ASN A 344 5.33 42.03 12.83
CA ASN A 344 5.18 43.05 13.86
C ASN A 344 4.55 44.35 13.33
N GLN A 345 4.79 44.68 12.06
CA GLN A 345 4.14 45.82 11.40
C GLN A 345 2.68 45.54 11.03
N SER A 346 2.34 44.29 10.73
CA SER A 346 1.02 43.92 10.18
C SER A 346 -0.13 43.87 11.20
N LEU A 347 0.14 44.06 12.51
CA LEU A 347 -0.81 43.88 13.63
C LEU A 347 -1.44 42.47 13.71
N ILE A 348 -1.01 41.52 12.87
CA ILE A 348 -1.52 40.16 12.85
C ILE A 348 -0.77 39.35 13.92
N SER A 349 -1.44 39.10 15.05
CA SER A 349 -0.99 38.11 16.03
C SER A 349 -1.23 36.71 15.46
N SER A 350 -0.18 36.09 14.91
CA SER A 350 -0.20 34.71 14.42
C SER A 350 0.99 33.94 14.98
N ASP A 351 0.76 32.70 15.38
CA ASP A 351 1.80 31.75 15.79
C ASP A 351 2.64 31.24 14.61
N PHE A 352 2.14 31.41 13.39
CA PHE A 352 2.78 30.93 12.17
C PHE A 352 3.79 31.93 11.61
N ILE A 353 4.89 31.42 11.05
CA ILE A 353 5.88 32.24 10.33
C ILE A 353 5.24 32.87 9.10
N TRP A 354 4.34 32.12 8.44
CA TRP A 354 3.68 32.51 7.18
C TRP A 354 2.16 32.62 7.36
N PRO A 355 1.65 33.69 7.98
CA PRO A 355 0.23 33.85 8.21
C PRO A 355 -0.55 33.98 6.89
N SER A 356 -1.76 33.42 6.85
CA SER A 356 -2.67 33.62 5.72
C SER A 356 -3.55 34.83 5.96
N SER A 357 -3.58 35.75 4.99
CA SER A 357 -4.54 36.88 5.00
C SER A 357 -5.97 36.47 4.62
N ARG A 358 -6.18 35.22 4.17
CA ARG A 358 -7.46 34.75 3.60
C ARG A 358 -8.13 33.63 4.39
N SER A 359 -7.35 32.87 5.17
CA SER A 359 -7.84 31.67 5.87
C SER A 359 -7.95 31.95 7.37
N HIS A 360 -9.17 32.18 7.84
CA HIS A 360 -9.46 32.35 9.27
C HIS A 360 -9.39 31.01 10.02
N SER A 361 -9.55 29.88 9.33
CA SER A 361 -9.68 28.56 9.97
C SER A 361 -8.35 27.87 10.24
N ILE A 362 -7.31 28.10 9.42
CA ILE A 362 -6.05 27.36 9.52
C ILE A 362 -4.86 28.26 9.90
N GLY A 363 -5.01 29.59 9.80
CA GLY A 363 -4.03 30.56 10.33
C GLY A 363 -2.72 30.72 9.53
N HIS A 364 -2.41 29.82 8.60
CA HIS A 364 -1.21 29.87 7.76
C HIS A 364 -1.51 29.70 6.26
N ILE A 365 -0.54 30.07 5.40
CA ILE A 365 -0.68 29.90 3.95
C ILE A 365 -0.62 28.41 3.54
N HIS A 366 -1.43 28.00 2.57
CA HIS A 366 -1.45 26.63 2.05
C HIS A 366 -0.70 26.43 0.74
N SER A 367 -0.44 27.52 0.03
CA SER A 367 0.10 27.44 -1.32
C SER A 367 0.87 28.70 -1.70
N VAL A 368 1.95 28.49 -2.44
CA VAL A 368 2.74 29.53 -3.11
C VAL A 368 2.52 29.51 -4.63
N ALA A 369 1.58 28.70 -5.13
CA ALA A 369 1.43 28.42 -6.55
C ALA A 369 1.07 29.64 -7.41
N SER A 370 0.40 30.65 -6.85
CA SER A 370 0.10 31.90 -7.57
C SER A 370 1.37 32.74 -7.77
N VAL A 371 2.17 32.90 -6.71
CA VAL A 371 3.45 33.63 -6.75
C VAL A 371 4.43 32.90 -7.66
N TRP A 372 4.50 31.57 -7.54
CA TRP A 372 5.36 30.74 -8.38
C TRP A 372 5.04 30.87 -9.87
N ARG A 373 3.75 30.81 -10.26
CA ARG A 373 3.34 30.99 -11.66
C ARG A 373 3.73 32.36 -12.20
N ARG A 374 3.63 33.42 -11.38
CA ARG A 374 4.09 34.77 -11.78
C ARG A 374 5.59 34.80 -12.04
N ILE A 375 6.38 34.19 -11.16
CA ILE A 375 7.84 34.14 -11.30
C ILE A 375 8.23 33.37 -12.57
N ILE A 376 7.71 32.15 -12.75
CA ILE A 376 8.00 31.31 -13.91
C ILE A 376 7.63 32.01 -15.22
N SER A 377 6.47 32.70 -15.25
CA SER A 377 6.05 33.49 -16.41
C SER A 377 6.94 34.70 -16.66
N ALA A 378 7.43 35.37 -15.62
CA ALA A 378 8.30 36.53 -15.75
C ALA A 378 9.72 36.16 -16.21
N THR A 379 10.18 34.95 -15.86
CA THR A 379 11.50 34.44 -16.23
C THR A 379 11.49 33.59 -17.50
N ASN A 380 10.34 33.48 -18.19
CA ASN A 380 10.14 32.62 -19.37
C ASN A 380 10.55 31.15 -19.17
N LEU A 381 10.44 30.64 -17.94
CA LEU A 381 10.74 29.25 -17.65
C LEU A 381 9.57 28.34 -18.04
N PRO A 382 9.81 27.10 -18.47
CA PRO A 382 8.74 26.12 -18.66
C PRO A 382 8.00 25.81 -17.35
N GLU A 383 6.76 25.35 -17.45
CA GLU A 383 5.94 25.06 -16.28
C GLU A 383 6.54 23.90 -15.44
N VAL A 384 6.96 24.21 -14.23
CA VAL A 384 7.55 23.29 -13.26
C VAL A 384 7.02 23.60 -11.87
N THR A 385 7.12 22.68 -10.92
CA THR A 385 6.76 22.96 -9.51
C THR A 385 7.96 23.48 -8.72
N PRO A 386 7.77 24.27 -7.65
CA PRO A 386 8.89 24.73 -6.82
C PRO A 386 9.76 23.58 -6.29
N VAL A 387 9.14 22.44 -5.95
CA VAL A 387 9.83 21.26 -5.42
C VAL A 387 10.75 20.64 -6.46
N LYS A 388 10.25 20.41 -7.69
CA LYS A 388 11.07 19.89 -8.78
C LYS A 388 12.18 20.87 -9.18
N PHE A 389 11.85 22.16 -9.23
CA PHE A 389 12.82 23.21 -9.51
C PHE A 389 13.94 23.24 -8.46
N ARG A 390 13.61 23.15 -7.16
CA ARG A 390 14.63 23.09 -6.10
C ARG A 390 15.53 21.88 -6.25
N ALA A 391 14.96 20.71 -6.57
CA ALA A 391 15.73 19.48 -6.78
C ALA A 391 16.67 19.59 -7.99
N ALA A 392 16.29 20.32 -9.04
CA ALA A 392 17.19 20.66 -10.15
C ALA A 392 18.26 21.67 -9.71
N LEU A 393 17.88 22.75 -9.04
CA LEU A 393 18.80 23.78 -8.55
C LEU A 393 19.85 23.21 -7.58
N GLN A 394 19.47 22.26 -6.72
CA GLN A 394 20.37 21.57 -5.78
C GLN A 394 21.43 20.70 -6.46
N ARG A 395 21.19 20.28 -7.72
CA ARG A 395 22.20 19.57 -8.53
C ARG A 395 23.16 20.52 -9.25
N ASN A 396 22.80 21.81 -9.38
CA ASN A 396 23.62 22.78 -10.07
C ASN A 396 24.89 23.11 -9.24
N PRO A 397 26.11 22.94 -9.80
CA PRO A 397 27.37 23.13 -9.06
C PRO A 397 27.65 24.58 -8.66
N PHE A 398 26.98 25.56 -9.28
CA PHE A 398 27.15 26.99 -9.00
C PHE A 398 26.24 27.49 -7.87
N ARG A 399 25.33 26.66 -7.34
CA ARG A 399 24.43 27.01 -6.24
C ARG A 399 25.20 27.45 -4.98
N ASP A 400 26.27 26.75 -4.63
CA ASP A 400 27.03 27.03 -3.40
C ASP A 400 28.02 28.20 -3.58
N LEU A 401 28.43 28.48 -4.81
CA LEU A 401 29.30 29.63 -5.12
C LEU A 401 28.57 30.97 -5.02
N ALA A 402 27.25 30.99 -5.29
CA ALA A 402 26.39 32.16 -5.06
C ALA A 402 26.14 32.45 -3.56
N GLN A 403 26.64 31.61 -2.64
CA GLN A 403 26.45 31.78 -1.19
C GLN A 403 27.61 32.55 -0.51
N VAL A 404 28.71 32.85 -1.21
CA VAL A 404 29.97 33.34 -0.60
C VAL A 404 30.15 34.88 -0.68
N HIS A 405 29.30 35.63 -1.39
CA HIS A 405 29.49 37.08 -1.50
C HIS A 405 28.65 37.93 -0.53
N ASN A 406 29.35 38.42 0.50
CA ASN A 406 29.25 39.73 1.19
C ASN A 406 28.96 39.66 2.71
N PRO A 407 30.00 39.61 3.58
CA PRO A 407 29.84 39.49 5.04
C PRO A 407 29.76 40.84 5.78
N GLU A 408 29.68 41.99 5.12
CA GLU A 408 29.70 43.29 5.81
C GLU A 408 28.30 43.86 6.07
N ARG A 409 27.73 43.50 7.23
CA ARG A 409 26.83 44.28 8.12
C ARG A 409 25.78 43.37 8.77
N TRP A 410 25.99 43.00 10.03
CA TRP A 410 24.96 42.34 10.83
C TRP A 410 24.87 43.01 12.19
N TRP A 411 23.77 43.74 12.37
CA TRP A 411 23.26 44.29 13.62
C TRP A 411 22.25 43.25 14.16
N MET A 412 22.37 42.84 15.41
CA MET A 412 21.37 42.00 16.09
C MET A 412 20.40 42.92 16.85
N PRO A 413 19.09 42.87 16.60
CA PRO A 413 18.11 43.29 17.58
C PRO A 413 17.96 42.18 18.62
N GLU A 414 17.92 42.55 19.90
CA GLU A 414 17.49 41.67 20.98
C GLU A 414 16.05 41.20 20.68
N LEU A 415 15.87 39.88 20.58
CA LEU A 415 14.58 39.18 20.42
C LEU A 415 14.01 38.80 21.78
#